data_AF-A0A1G5FX25-F1
#
_entry.id   AF-A0A1G5FX25-F1
#
_cell.length_a   1.000
_cell.length_b   1.000
_cell.length_c   1.000
_cell.angle_alpha   90.00
_cell.angle_beta   90.00
_cell.angle_gamma   90.00
#
_symmetry.space_group_name_H-M   'P 1'
#
loop_
_entity.id
_entity.type
_entity.pdbx_description
1 polymer ?
#
loop_
_entity_poly.entity_id
_entity_poly.type
_entity_poly.pdbx_seq_one_letter_code
_entity_poly.pdbx_strand_id
1 'polypeptide(L)'
;MAEEQNETTDSPKPKKLKKILFLAAGVLLLAGLGAGGWFGYTTFFQSDYPKEKLAYVDLDKTVLKFTWTQMPEVYRHMVNANAEMALMKNEIDRIRTVGKSYPRQKKIVASEIKRWEKNVRKLSGQLKRFQGQVEALYVTFRVNPQKGRTDIFEKSPDLAASLQDAVSGARSQTDPVRLSRIPLEGIKGIIAKVKSRFL
;
A
#
# COMPACT_ATOMS: atom_id res chain seq x y z
N MET A 1 -44.50 -76.43 12.20
CA MET A 1 -44.61 -76.15 10.76
C MET A 1 -44.57 -74.63 10.65
N ALA A 2 -43.37 -74.04 10.44
CA ALA A 2 -42.78 -73.70 9.13
C ALA A 2 -43.67 -72.64 8.43
N GLU A 3 -43.25 -71.40 8.18
CA GLU A 3 -42.11 -70.93 7.39
C GLU A 3 -41.89 -69.39 7.58
N GLU A 4 -40.68 -68.93 7.24
CA GLU A 4 -40.34 -67.60 6.64
C GLU A 4 -40.51 -66.30 7.48
N GLN A 5 -39.67 -65.26 7.42
CA GLN A 5 -38.69 -64.83 6.41
C GLN A 5 -37.72 -63.76 7.00
N ASN A 6 -36.53 -63.68 6.42
CA ASN A 6 -35.56 -62.57 6.44
C ASN A 6 -36.19 -61.23 6.04
N GLU A 7 -35.69 -60.09 6.56
CA GLU A 7 -34.98 -59.10 5.74
C GLU A 7 -34.57 -57.82 6.50
N THR A 8 -33.29 -57.49 6.31
CA THR A 8 -32.67 -56.17 6.29
C THR A 8 -33.59 -55.02 5.84
N THR A 9 -33.58 -53.90 6.54
CA THR A 9 -33.89 -52.60 5.92
C THR A 9 -32.82 -51.56 6.24
N ASP A 10 -32.01 -51.37 5.21
CA ASP A 10 -31.05 -50.30 4.96
C ASP A 10 -31.72 -48.92 5.10
N SER A 11 -31.09 -48.02 5.85
CA SER A 11 -31.61 -46.66 6.05
C SER A 11 -31.28 -45.76 4.84
N PRO A 12 -32.25 -45.02 4.26
CA PRO A 12 -32.01 -44.27 3.03
C PRO A 12 -31.24 -42.96 3.30
N LYS A 13 -30.06 -42.84 2.69
CA LYS A 13 -29.26 -41.59 2.66
C LYS A 13 -30.00 -40.44 1.95
N PRO A 14 -30.12 -39.24 2.54
CA PRO A 14 -30.83 -38.11 1.93
C PRO A 14 -29.95 -37.40 0.88
N LYS A 15 -30.21 -37.65 -0.41
CA LYS A 15 -29.50 -37.00 -1.53
C LYS A 15 -29.94 -35.54 -1.81
N LYS A 16 -31.04 -35.04 -1.23
CA LYS A 16 -31.60 -33.70 -1.53
C LYS A 16 -30.99 -32.54 -0.73
N LEU A 17 -30.49 -32.79 0.50
CA LEU A 17 -29.86 -31.76 1.34
C LEU A 17 -28.55 -31.21 0.75
N LYS A 18 -27.78 -32.05 0.05
CA LYS A 18 -26.50 -31.65 -0.56
C LYS A 18 -26.67 -30.61 -1.68
N LYS A 19 -27.77 -30.66 -2.45
CA LYS A 19 -28.03 -29.68 -3.53
C LYS A 19 -28.40 -28.30 -2.99
N ILE A 20 -29.16 -28.23 -1.90
CA ILE A 20 -29.53 -26.97 -1.24
C ILE A 20 -28.31 -26.34 -0.58
N LEU A 21 -27.46 -27.14 0.08
CA LEU A 21 -26.21 -26.64 0.66
C LEU A 21 -25.24 -26.09 -0.41
N PHE A 22 -25.15 -26.74 -1.57
CA PHE A 22 -24.33 -26.26 -2.69
C PHE A 22 -24.86 -24.96 -3.31
N LEU A 23 -26.18 -24.81 -3.46
CA LEU A 23 -26.80 -23.57 -3.93
C LEU A 23 -26.62 -22.43 -2.91
N ALA A 24 -26.82 -22.69 -1.62
CA ALA A 24 -26.61 -21.71 -0.56
C ALA A 24 -25.12 -21.27 -0.48
N ALA A 25 -24.18 -22.22 -0.61
CA ALA A 25 -22.76 -21.91 -0.68
C ALA A 25 -22.40 -21.07 -1.92
N GLY A 26 -23.00 -21.34 -3.08
CA GLY A 26 -22.81 -20.56 -4.29
C GLY A 26 -23.31 -19.11 -4.16
N VAL A 27 -24.48 -18.91 -3.54
CA VAL A 27 -25.04 -17.56 -3.28
C VAL A 27 -24.20 -16.79 -2.26
N LEU A 28 -23.72 -17.44 -1.20
CA LEU A 28 -22.81 -16.82 -0.22
C LEU A 28 -21.47 -16.41 -0.84
N LEU A 29 -20.94 -17.22 -1.75
CA LEU A 29 -19.67 -16.93 -2.43
C LEU A 29 -19.83 -15.78 -3.44
N LEU A 30 -20.95 -15.72 -4.16
CA LEU A 30 -21.29 -14.59 -5.04
C LEU A 30 -21.57 -13.31 -4.25
N ALA A 31 -22.27 -13.39 -3.10
CA ALA A 31 -22.49 -12.26 -2.22
C ALA A 31 -21.18 -11.76 -1.58
N GLY A 32 -20.27 -12.66 -1.22
CA GLY A 32 -18.93 -12.31 -0.70
C GLY A 32 -18.07 -11.62 -1.76
N LEU A 33 -18.12 -12.07 -3.02
CA LEU A 33 -17.44 -11.41 -4.13
C LEU A 33 -18.08 -10.06 -4.49
N GLY A 34 -19.41 -9.96 -4.44
CA GLY A 34 -20.13 -8.69 -4.66
C GLY A 34 -19.87 -7.67 -3.56
N ALA A 35 -19.93 -8.07 -2.29
CA ALA A 35 -19.65 -7.20 -1.14
C ALA A 35 -18.15 -6.86 -1.04
N GLY A 36 -17.26 -7.80 -1.34
CA GLY A 36 -15.81 -7.56 -1.40
C GLY A 36 -15.41 -6.64 -2.56
N GLY A 37 -16.04 -6.82 -3.72
CA GLY A 37 -15.90 -5.94 -4.88
C GLY A 37 -16.42 -4.53 -4.61
N TRP A 38 -17.59 -4.40 -3.96
CA TRP A 38 -18.15 -3.10 -3.55
C TRP A 38 -17.31 -2.42 -2.47
N PHE A 39 -16.83 -3.14 -1.45
CA PHE A 39 -16.00 -2.58 -0.40
C PHE A 39 -14.61 -2.18 -0.94
N GLY A 40 -14.01 -3.01 -1.78
CA GLY A 40 -12.79 -2.66 -2.51
C GLY A 40 -12.99 -1.43 -3.41
N TYR A 41 -14.09 -1.38 -4.16
CA TYR A 41 -14.43 -0.26 -5.04
C TYR A 41 -14.65 1.04 -4.27
N THR A 42 -15.47 1.03 -3.21
CA THR A 42 -15.76 2.22 -2.42
C THR A 42 -14.53 2.70 -1.64
N THR A 43 -13.73 1.80 -1.08
CA THR A 43 -12.53 2.17 -0.30
C THR A 43 -11.38 2.66 -1.19
N PHE A 44 -11.18 2.08 -2.39
CA PHE A 44 -10.12 2.50 -3.31
C PHE A 44 -10.55 3.58 -4.31
N PHE A 45 -11.81 3.62 -4.76
CA PHE A 45 -12.28 4.50 -5.83
C PHE A 45 -13.29 5.58 -5.39
N GLN A 46 -13.87 5.52 -4.19
CA GLN A 46 -14.76 6.56 -3.62
C GLN A 46 -14.27 7.09 -2.26
N SER A 47 -12.95 7.25 -2.08
CA SER A 47 -12.48 8.07 -0.96
C SER A 47 -12.73 9.55 -1.26
N ASP A 48 -12.99 10.38 -0.26
CA ASP A 48 -12.81 11.83 -0.44
C ASP A 48 -11.31 12.13 -0.53
N TYR A 49 -10.93 13.21 -1.23
CA TYR A 49 -9.53 13.65 -1.27
C TYR A 49 -8.96 13.74 0.15
N PRO A 50 -7.97 12.89 0.51
CA PRO A 50 -7.42 12.89 1.86
C PRO A 50 -6.63 14.18 2.02
N LYS A 51 -7.07 15.05 2.92
CA LYS A 51 -6.43 16.35 3.24
C LYS A 51 -5.11 16.18 4.00
N GLU A 52 -4.40 15.09 3.74
CA GLU A 52 -3.11 14.78 4.36
C GLU A 52 -2.05 15.78 3.91
N LYS A 53 -1.23 16.23 4.87
CA LYS A 53 -0.13 17.14 4.59
C LYS A 53 1.05 16.34 4.05
N LEU A 54 1.31 16.46 2.75
CA LEU A 54 2.49 15.90 2.11
C LEU A 54 3.68 16.85 2.32
N ALA A 55 4.37 16.72 3.44
CA ALA A 55 5.45 17.63 3.86
C ALA A 55 6.60 17.77 2.85
N TYR A 56 6.80 16.80 1.97
CA TYR A 56 7.87 16.79 0.96
C TYR A 56 7.37 16.97 -0.48
N VAL A 57 6.06 17.19 -0.65
CA VAL A 57 5.46 17.51 -1.95
C VAL A 57 5.09 18.99 -1.97
N ASP A 58 5.72 19.74 -2.86
CA ASP A 58 5.49 21.18 -3.01
C ASP A 58 4.51 21.43 -4.15
N LEU A 59 3.28 20.94 -3.97
CA LEU A 59 2.17 21.19 -4.90
C LEU A 59 1.05 21.92 -4.18
N ASP A 60 0.41 22.86 -4.87
CA ASP A 60 -0.81 23.47 -4.38
C ASP A 60 -1.91 22.41 -4.17
N LYS A 61 -2.79 22.66 -3.21
CA LYS A 61 -3.92 21.78 -2.86
C LYS A 61 -4.80 21.51 -4.08
N THR A 62 -4.95 22.48 -4.97
CA THR A 62 -5.73 22.32 -6.20
C THR A 62 -5.11 21.27 -7.11
N VAL A 63 -3.79 21.34 -7.31
CA VAL A 63 -3.05 20.39 -8.14
C VAL A 63 -3.06 19.02 -7.50
N LEU A 64 -2.86 18.91 -6.18
CA LEU A 64 -2.93 17.64 -5.47
C LEU A 64 -4.31 16.97 -5.60
N LYS A 65 -5.39 17.74 -5.46
CA LYS A 65 -6.75 17.23 -5.65
C LYS A 65 -6.96 16.78 -7.10
N PHE A 66 -6.48 17.54 -8.07
CA PHE A 66 -6.50 17.15 -9.48
C PHE A 66 -5.76 15.83 -9.72
N THR A 67 -4.54 15.67 -9.17
CA THR A 67 -3.77 14.42 -9.28
C THR A 67 -4.52 13.27 -8.66
N TRP A 68 -5.09 13.46 -7.48
CA TRP A 68 -5.89 12.43 -6.82
C TRP A 68 -7.09 11.98 -7.65
N THR A 69 -7.80 12.93 -8.30
CA THR A 69 -8.99 12.61 -9.11
C THR A 69 -8.64 12.03 -10.48
N GLN A 70 -7.67 12.61 -11.19
CA GLN A 70 -7.40 12.28 -12.60
C GLN A 70 -6.28 11.23 -12.76
N MET A 71 -5.40 11.10 -11.77
CA MET A 71 -4.20 10.25 -11.82
C MET A 71 -3.97 9.58 -10.44
N PRO A 72 -4.94 8.78 -9.94
CA PRO A 72 -4.92 8.26 -8.57
C PRO A 72 -3.65 7.45 -8.25
N GLU A 73 -3.13 6.69 -9.22
CA GLU A 73 -1.88 5.94 -9.05
C GLU A 73 -0.67 6.85 -8.86
N VAL A 74 -0.57 7.94 -9.63
CA VAL A 74 0.48 8.95 -9.44
C VAL A 74 0.37 9.55 -8.05
N TYR A 75 -0.83 9.93 -7.62
CA TYR A 75 -1.06 10.45 -6.26
C TYR A 75 -0.62 9.45 -5.18
N ARG A 76 -1.01 8.18 -5.29
CA ARG A 76 -0.62 7.11 -4.36
C ARG A 76 0.90 6.97 -4.28
N HIS A 77 1.60 7.03 -5.40
CA HIS A 77 3.06 6.97 -5.41
C HIS A 77 3.72 8.23 -4.82
N MET A 78 3.11 9.41 -4.95
CA MET A 78 3.57 10.63 -4.27
C MET A 78 3.44 10.53 -2.75
N VAL A 79 2.32 9.99 -2.25
CA VAL A 79 2.12 9.70 -0.82
C VAL A 79 3.20 8.74 -0.31
N ASN A 80 3.46 7.66 -1.05
CA ASN A 80 4.51 6.71 -0.69
C ASN A 80 5.90 7.36 -0.68
N ALA A 81 6.24 8.19 -1.68
CA ALA A 81 7.52 8.91 -1.71
C ALA A 81 7.66 9.84 -0.50
N ASN A 82 6.59 10.55 -0.12
CA ASN A 82 6.56 11.38 1.08
C ASN A 82 6.81 10.57 2.35
N ALA A 83 6.20 9.39 2.48
CA ALA A 83 6.42 8.49 3.61
C ALA A 83 7.87 7.98 3.69
N GLU A 84 8.47 7.57 2.56
CA GLU A 84 9.87 7.13 2.53
C GLU A 84 10.83 8.28 2.87
N MET A 85 10.56 9.50 2.40
CA MET A 85 11.33 10.69 2.79
C MET A 85 11.24 10.98 4.29
N ALA A 86 10.05 10.84 4.89
CA ALA A 86 9.88 11.01 6.33
C ALA A 86 10.70 9.97 7.12
N LEU A 87 10.69 8.70 6.68
CA LEU A 87 11.49 7.65 7.30
C LEU A 87 12.99 7.93 7.23
N MET A 88 13.49 8.35 6.06
CA MET A 88 14.90 8.71 5.88
C MET A 88 15.31 9.89 6.78
N LYS A 89 14.46 10.93 6.91
CA LYS A 89 14.74 12.08 7.79
C LYS A 89 14.75 11.69 9.27
N ASN A 90 13.76 10.89 9.69
CA ASN A 90 13.71 10.37 11.06
C ASN A 90 14.95 9.52 11.38
N GLU A 91 15.48 8.77 10.42
CA GLU A 91 16.69 7.98 10.61
C GLU A 91 17.94 8.85 10.74
N ILE A 92 18.07 9.91 9.94
CA ILE A 92 19.13 10.91 10.09
C ILE A 92 19.11 11.51 11.51
N ASP A 93 17.93 11.85 12.02
CA ASP A 93 17.79 12.44 13.36
C ASP A 93 18.11 11.42 14.47
N ARG A 94 17.76 10.14 14.29
CA ARG A 94 18.17 9.05 15.18
C ARG A 94 19.69 8.91 15.21
N ILE A 95 20.34 8.86 14.05
CA ILE A 95 21.80 8.74 13.93
C ILE A 95 22.49 9.96 14.56
N ARG A 96 21.96 11.17 14.34
CA ARG A 96 22.48 12.40 14.96
C ARG A 96 22.36 12.34 16.49
N THR A 97 21.25 11.82 17.00
CA THR A 97 21.04 11.64 18.45
C THR A 97 22.03 10.66 19.04
N VAL A 98 22.25 9.51 18.39
CA VAL A 98 23.29 8.54 18.80
C VAL A 98 24.68 9.19 18.78
N GLY A 99 24.98 9.98 17.75
CA GLY A 99 26.27 10.67 17.63
C GLY A 99 26.56 11.66 18.75
N LYS A 100 25.54 12.26 19.38
CA LYS A 100 25.71 13.12 20.56
C LYS A 100 26.23 12.35 21.77
N SER A 101 25.82 11.09 21.93
CA SER A 101 26.27 10.22 23.03
C SER A 101 27.69 9.67 22.83
N TYR A 102 28.19 9.63 21.60
CA TYR A 102 29.50 9.05 21.25
C TYR A 102 30.39 10.04 20.47
N PRO A 103 30.83 11.16 21.09
CA PRO A 103 31.54 12.24 20.39
C PRO A 103 32.91 11.84 19.82
N ARG A 104 33.51 10.73 20.27
CA ARG A 104 34.74 10.19 19.68
C ARG A 104 34.51 9.49 18.34
N GLN A 105 33.28 9.04 18.06
CA GLN A 105 32.90 8.30 16.86
C GLN A 105 32.26 9.18 15.77
N LYS A 106 32.56 10.48 15.77
CA LYS A 106 31.99 11.47 14.82
C LYS A 106 32.15 11.06 13.35
N LYS A 107 33.26 10.41 12.98
CA LYS A 107 33.51 9.98 11.59
C LYS A 107 32.47 8.95 11.10
N ILE A 108 32.11 7.99 11.95
CA ILE A 108 31.11 6.96 11.64
C ILE A 108 29.72 7.59 11.49
N VAL A 109 29.37 8.47 12.42
CA VAL A 109 28.08 9.19 12.38
C VAL A 109 27.97 10.06 11.14
N ALA A 110 29.04 10.79 10.78
CA ALA A 110 29.05 11.68 9.62
C ALA A 110 28.95 10.92 8.30
N SER A 111 29.64 9.78 8.15
CA SER A 111 29.57 8.97 6.92
C SER A 111 28.16 8.38 6.72
N GLU A 112 27.55 7.91 7.80
CA GLU A 112 26.20 7.37 7.81
C GLU A 112 25.15 8.45 7.45
N ILE A 113 25.19 9.62 8.12
CA ILE A 113 24.31 10.75 7.80
C ILE A 113 24.46 11.16 6.33
N LYS A 114 25.70 11.27 5.83
CA LYS A 114 25.96 11.65 4.42
C LYS A 114 25.35 10.66 3.44
N ARG A 115 25.34 9.35 3.76
CA ARG A 115 24.69 8.32 2.93
C ARG A 115 23.19 8.54 2.87
N TRP A 116 22.52 8.73 4.01
CA TRP A 116 21.08 8.99 4.04
C TRP A 116 20.70 10.33 3.38
N GLU A 117 21.48 11.39 3.58
CA GLU A 117 21.25 12.67 2.92
C GLU A 117 21.39 12.61 1.40
N LYS A 118 22.29 11.75 0.88
CA LYS A 118 22.38 11.48 -0.56
C LYS A 118 21.09 10.85 -1.08
N ASN A 119 20.53 9.88 -0.35
CA ASN A 119 19.28 9.21 -0.71
C ASN A 119 18.09 10.17 -0.67
N VAL A 120 17.98 10.99 0.38
CA VAL A 120 16.96 12.05 0.49
C VAL A 120 17.04 13.03 -0.68
N ARG A 121 18.25 13.52 -1.01
CA ARG A 121 18.45 14.43 -2.14
C ARG A 121 18.07 13.80 -3.48
N LYS A 122 18.40 12.53 -3.67
CA LYS A 122 18.03 11.79 -4.89
C LYS A 122 16.51 11.71 -5.04
N LEU A 123 15.80 11.22 -4.01
CA LEU A 123 14.34 11.08 -4.07
C LEU A 123 13.64 12.45 -4.17
N SER A 124 14.11 13.44 -3.43
CA SER A 124 13.57 14.82 -3.50
C SER A 124 13.74 15.42 -4.91
N GLY A 125 14.90 15.23 -5.54
CA GLY A 125 15.14 15.69 -6.90
C GLY A 125 14.24 15.01 -7.94
N GLN A 126 14.01 13.70 -7.79
CA GLN A 126 13.05 12.97 -8.62
C GLN A 126 11.62 13.48 -8.39
N LEU A 127 11.21 13.61 -7.14
CA LEU A 127 9.88 14.09 -6.75
C LEU A 127 9.60 15.49 -7.30
N LYS A 128 10.58 16.41 -7.26
CA LYS A 128 10.45 17.76 -7.85
C LYS A 128 10.20 17.72 -9.37
N ARG A 129 10.86 16.82 -10.10
CA ARG A 129 10.62 16.65 -11.55
C ARG A 129 9.21 16.15 -11.82
N PHE A 130 8.76 15.18 -11.04
CA PHE A 130 7.40 14.65 -11.14
C PHE A 130 6.34 15.70 -10.81
N GLN A 131 6.57 16.53 -9.80
CA GLN A 131 5.70 17.67 -9.46
C GLN A 131 5.55 18.61 -10.66
N GLY A 132 6.65 19.01 -11.31
CA GLY A 132 6.59 19.86 -12.50
C GLY A 132 5.83 19.23 -13.68
N GLN A 133 5.93 17.90 -13.86
CA GLN A 133 5.15 17.19 -14.89
C GLN A 133 3.66 17.18 -14.56
N VAL A 134 3.30 16.95 -13.30
CA VAL A 134 1.92 16.99 -12.81
C VAL A 134 1.32 18.38 -12.96
N GLU A 135 2.07 19.43 -12.62
CA GLU A 135 1.64 20.81 -12.82
C GLU A 135 1.43 21.13 -14.30
N ALA A 136 2.33 20.69 -15.17
CA ALA A 136 2.17 20.89 -16.62
C ALA A 136 0.91 20.20 -17.16
N LEU A 137 0.61 18.98 -16.70
CA LEU A 137 -0.63 18.28 -17.03
C LEU A 137 -1.87 19.03 -16.53
N TYR A 138 -1.82 19.50 -15.28
CA TYR A 138 -2.89 20.29 -14.69
C TYR A 138 -3.14 21.57 -15.51
N VAL A 139 -2.11 22.36 -15.78
CA VAL A 139 -2.21 23.60 -16.57
C VAL A 139 -2.73 23.30 -17.97
N THR A 140 -2.24 22.25 -18.62
CA THR A 140 -2.73 21.84 -19.94
C THR A 140 -4.21 21.49 -19.91
N PHE A 141 -4.66 20.74 -18.90
CA PHE A 141 -6.08 20.43 -18.72
C PHE A 141 -6.94 21.67 -18.45
N ARG A 142 -6.42 22.66 -17.72
CA ARG A 142 -7.13 23.91 -17.45
C ARG A 142 -7.23 24.82 -18.67
N VAL A 143 -6.21 24.85 -19.53
CA VAL A 143 -6.15 25.69 -20.73
C VAL A 143 -6.86 25.03 -21.92
N ASN A 144 -6.64 23.73 -22.13
CA ASN A 144 -7.25 22.92 -23.18
C ASN A 144 -7.69 21.57 -22.60
N PRO A 145 -8.95 21.44 -22.14
CA PRO A 145 -9.43 20.23 -21.49
C PRO A 145 -9.36 18.97 -22.37
N GLN A 146 -9.58 19.08 -23.67
CA GLN A 146 -9.50 17.93 -24.57
C GLN A 146 -8.06 17.42 -24.65
N LYS A 147 -7.10 18.30 -24.97
CA LYS A 147 -5.68 17.95 -24.99
C LYS A 147 -5.21 17.44 -23.64
N GLY A 148 -5.59 18.10 -22.55
CA GLY A 148 -5.21 17.69 -21.20
C GLY A 148 -5.70 16.28 -20.85
N ARG A 149 -6.92 15.90 -21.24
CA ARG A 149 -7.42 14.53 -21.03
C ARG A 149 -6.60 13.50 -21.80
N THR A 150 -6.27 13.79 -23.06
CA THR A 150 -5.40 12.95 -23.88
C THR A 150 -4.02 12.81 -23.25
N ASP A 151 -3.38 13.93 -22.90
CA ASP A 151 -2.06 13.96 -22.27
C ASP A 151 -2.05 13.19 -20.93
N ILE A 152 -3.10 13.32 -20.11
CA ILE A 152 -3.24 12.57 -18.85
C ILE A 152 -3.32 11.07 -19.14
N PHE A 153 -4.17 10.66 -20.09
CA PHE A 153 -4.33 9.25 -20.44
C PHE A 153 -3.03 8.64 -20.96
N GLU A 154 -2.30 9.37 -21.80
CA GLU A 154 -1.05 8.89 -22.39
C GLU A 154 0.12 8.89 -21.40
N LYS A 155 0.27 9.95 -20.57
CA LYS A 155 1.47 10.15 -19.75
C LYS A 155 1.34 9.61 -18.33
N SER A 156 0.13 9.44 -17.81
CA SER A 156 -0.07 9.01 -16.41
C SER A 156 0.48 7.61 -16.11
N PRO A 157 0.42 6.60 -17.00
CA PRO A 157 1.00 5.28 -16.70
C PRO A 157 2.52 5.34 -16.56
N ASP A 158 3.21 5.98 -17.49
CA ASP A 158 4.68 6.13 -17.47
C ASP A 158 5.13 6.96 -16.26
N LEU A 159 4.36 8.00 -15.93
CA LEU A 159 4.60 8.83 -14.75
C LEU A 159 4.45 8.03 -13.46
N ALA A 160 3.40 7.20 -13.37
CA ALA A 160 3.16 6.32 -12.22
C ALA A 160 4.27 5.28 -12.08
N ALA A 161 4.66 4.61 -13.16
CA ALA A 161 5.75 3.63 -13.18
C ALA A 161 7.09 4.26 -12.76
N SER A 162 7.44 5.42 -13.32
CA SER A 162 8.67 6.13 -12.98
C SER A 162 8.73 6.54 -11.51
N LEU A 163 7.60 6.98 -10.95
CA LEU A 163 7.52 7.34 -9.53
C LEU A 163 7.51 6.09 -8.64
N GLN A 164 6.89 5.00 -9.07
CA GLN A 164 6.97 3.70 -8.41
C GLN A 164 8.40 3.20 -8.32
N ASP A 165 9.19 3.31 -9.39
CA ASP A 165 10.60 2.91 -9.40
C ASP A 165 11.44 3.76 -8.45
N ALA A 166 11.19 5.07 -8.41
CA ALA A 166 11.82 5.97 -7.45
C ALA A 166 11.49 5.59 -5.99
N VAL A 167 10.22 5.29 -5.72
CA VAL A 167 9.77 4.82 -4.40
C VAL A 167 10.39 3.47 -4.05
N SER A 168 10.43 2.52 -4.98
CA SER A 168 10.98 1.17 -4.75
C SER A 168 12.48 1.24 -4.48
N GLY A 169 13.20 2.09 -5.21
CA GLY A 169 14.60 2.39 -4.95
C GLY A 169 14.82 2.97 -3.55
N ALA A 170 13.98 3.90 -3.11
CA ALA A 170 14.04 4.44 -1.76
C ALA A 170 13.66 3.40 -0.68
N ARG A 171 12.64 2.58 -0.95
CA ARG A 171 12.13 1.55 -0.04
C ARG A 171 13.20 0.51 0.28
N SER A 172 13.97 0.07 -0.72
CA SER A 172 15.10 -0.84 -0.51
C SER A 172 16.13 -0.34 0.52
N GLN A 173 16.25 0.99 0.67
CA GLN A 173 17.15 1.61 1.64
C GLN A 173 16.52 1.70 3.03
N THR A 174 15.20 1.92 3.10
CA THR A 174 14.45 2.10 4.36
C THR A 174 13.96 0.80 4.98
N ASP A 175 13.86 -0.30 4.23
CA ASP A 175 13.35 -1.59 4.73
C ASP A 175 14.13 -2.11 5.96
N PRO A 176 15.47 -2.05 6.01
CA PRO A 176 16.21 -2.43 7.22
C PRO A 176 15.82 -1.60 8.46
N VAL A 177 15.54 -0.32 8.27
CA VAL A 177 15.12 0.60 9.34
C VAL A 177 13.67 0.33 9.76
N ARG A 178 12.81 -0.06 8.81
CA ARG A 178 11.42 -0.39 9.06
C ARG A 178 11.30 -1.70 9.88
N LEU A 179 12.07 -2.72 9.52
CA LEU A 179 12.08 -4.02 10.21
C LEU A 179 12.67 -3.93 11.62
N SER A 180 13.69 -3.10 11.82
CA SER A 180 14.31 -2.90 13.15
C SER A 180 13.45 -2.12 14.14
N ARG A 181 12.35 -1.51 13.69
CA ARG A 181 11.35 -0.82 14.55
C ARG A 181 10.19 -1.72 14.99
N ILE A 182 10.12 -2.97 14.53
CA ILE A 182 9.11 -3.93 15.00
C ILE A 182 9.57 -4.47 16.37
N PRO A 183 8.85 -4.21 17.48
CA PRO A 183 9.23 -4.76 18.77
C PRO A 183 9.13 -6.29 18.74
N LEU A 184 10.24 -6.96 19.08
CA LEU A 184 10.36 -8.43 19.15
C LEU A 184 9.35 -9.09 20.10
N GLU A 185 8.76 -8.34 21.04
CA GLU A 185 7.70 -8.81 21.93
C GLU A 185 6.42 -9.24 21.18
N GLY A 186 6.10 -8.60 20.05
CA GLY A 186 4.92 -8.95 19.25
C GLY A 186 5.03 -10.32 18.57
N ILE A 187 6.25 -10.74 18.22
CA ILE A 187 6.49 -12.02 17.53
C ILE A 187 6.33 -13.20 18.50
N LYS A 188 6.74 -13.03 19.77
CA LYS A 188 6.50 -14.04 20.82
C LYS A 188 5.00 -14.27 21.05
N GLY A 189 4.19 -13.20 21.04
CA GLY A 189 2.73 -13.30 21.16
C GLY A 189 2.07 -14.02 19.98
N ILE A 190 2.54 -13.76 18.75
CA ILE A 190 2.02 -14.43 17.54
C ILE A 190 2.42 -15.91 17.52
N ILE A 191 3.68 -16.24 17.85
CA ILE A 191 4.16 -17.63 17.92
C ILE A 191 3.42 -18.40 19.04
N ALA A 192 3.20 -17.79 20.21
CA ALA A 192 2.44 -18.41 21.29
C ALA A 192 0.98 -18.70 20.89
N LYS A 193 0.35 -17.78 20.14
CA LYS A 193 -1.05 -17.90 19.69
C LYS A 193 -1.25 -18.94 18.58
N VAL A 194 -0.22 -19.17 17.75
CA VAL A 194 -0.23 -20.25 16.75
C VAL A 194 0.00 -21.60 17.43
N LYS A 195 0.92 -21.67 18.39
CA LYS A 195 1.23 -22.92 19.10
C LYS A 195 0.05 -23.43 19.93
N SER A 196 -0.76 -22.55 20.51
CA SER A 196 -1.97 -22.92 21.27
C SER A 196 -3.18 -23.32 20.43
N ARG A 197 -3.07 -23.28 19.08
CA ARG A 197 -4.13 -23.75 18.16
C ARG A 197 -3.80 -25.11 17.53
N PHE A 198 -2.58 -25.60 17.72
CA PHE A 198 -2.10 -26.89 17.22
C PHE A 198 -1.74 -27.88 18.33
N LEU A 199 -1.94 -27.47 19.59
CA LEU A 199 -1.90 -28.32 20.79
C LEU A 199 -3.29 -28.41 21.38
#